data_AF-A0A2H0S5M0-F1
#
_entry.id   AF-A0A2H0S5M0-F1
#
_cell.length_a   1.000
_cell.length_b   1.000
_cell.length_c   1.000
_cell.angle_alpha   90.00
_cell.angle_beta   90.00
_cell.angle_gamma   90.00
#
_symmetry.space_group_name_H-M   'P 1'
#
loop_
_entity.id
_entity.type
_entity.pdbx_description
1 polymer ?
#
loop_
_entity_poly.entity_id
_entity_poly.type
_entity_poly.pdbx_seq_one_letter_code
_entity_poly.pdbx_strand_id
1 'polypeptide(L)'
;MQSSLHYIWDYLLQPLFTAARVRTIVEIGTHHGECTRDLLHYCKTYGGAVHSLDVHEHPEVAELRKEFSNILYFHKGYSLNTLPLLEHYDAVIIDGSHNWYTVYNELLLIQKYAQKQGVFPLVVLHDVEWPYARRDTYCDPESIPDFFRHAWKKGGMKPGSPELLDHGGFLQQSNHAIYEGTARNGVLTAVEDFLTEHSNITYTHIPGFFGIGMLVDTRTLEQNTALQSFLNTWSISAPIHSHIRCIEHARIDAIMLPTTKQQLLEENLKNAIVQYADIRQKYEQAVKQSAEQRQKYEQAVKQSAEQRQKYEQAVKQSANQQNVLHHIQRTRSWRWTLWIRILEKWLRERFRPQELSLPSSPPSSFAQAFSTYIEQPAPPLQLSQKEIHPVVSIIIPVYNQWKYTAECLQSIQQYSYQNTYEIIVVDDASTDETSKQLQRLSHVTVLHQDTNQGFVAACNRGAQAARGEYLVFLNNDCVVQEGWLDALMHTFQTHAKAGLVGVKLLNRDGTLQEAGGAVYFDGNATNIGRGKDPDDPAFSYLR
;
A
#
# COMPACT_ATOMS: atom_id res chain seq x y z
N MET A 1 -17.50 -2.44 16.23
CA MET A 1 -18.18 -3.07 15.08
C MET A 1 -19.64 -2.68 15.23
N GLN A 2 -20.32 -2.28 14.16
CA GLN A 2 -21.78 -2.08 14.24
C GLN A 2 -22.43 -3.44 14.48
N SER A 3 -23.45 -3.51 15.34
CA SER A 3 -24.15 -4.78 15.58
C SER A 3 -24.81 -5.25 14.28
N SER A 4 -24.52 -6.48 13.87
CA SER A 4 -25.12 -7.12 12.69
C SER A 4 -26.63 -7.31 12.86
N LEU A 5 -27.12 -7.35 14.11
CA LEU A 5 -28.51 -7.60 14.45
C LEU A 5 -29.46 -6.50 13.93
N HIS A 6 -28.97 -5.27 13.81
CA HIS A 6 -29.73 -4.18 13.20
C HIS A 6 -30.12 -4.50 11.74
N TYR A 7 -29.20 -5.07 10.96
CA TYR A 7 -29.45 -5.36 9.54
C TYR A 7 -30.42 -6.51 9.31
N ILE A 8 -30.65 -7.34 10.33
CA ILE A 8 -31.55 -8.50 10.24
C ILE A 8 -32.89 -8.25 10.96
N TRP A 9 -33.08 -7.05 11.49
CA TRP A 9 -34.21 -6.70 12.33
C TRP A 9 -35.57 -6.95 11.66
N ASP A 10 -35.79 -6.32 10.50
CA ASP A 10 -37.10 -6.27 9.83
C ASP A 10 -37.59 -7.65 9.36
N TYR A 11 -36.67 -8.54 8.97
CA TYR A 11 -37.02 -9.82 8.38
C TYR A 11 -36.82 -11.01 9.33
N LEU A 12 -36.06 -10.85 10.42
CA LEU A 12 -35.81 -11.91 11.39
C LEU A 12 -36.32 -11.58 12.79
N LEU A 13 -35.73 -10.59 13.47
CA LEU A 13 -35.96 -10.37 14.89
C LEU A 13 -37.37 -9.84 15.20
N GLN A 14 -37.84 -8.83 14.47
CA GLN A 14 -39.18 -8.29 14.70
C GLN A 14 -40.28 -9.31 14.41
N PRO A 15 -40.27 -10.05 13.28
CA PRO A 15 -41.22 -11.14 13.05
C PRO A 15 -41.16 -12.23 14.14
N LEU A 16 -39.96 -12.62 14.57
CA LEU A 16 -39.76 -13.60 15.65
C LEU A 16 -40.40 -13.14 16.96
N PHE A 17 -40.09 -11.92 17.41
CA PHE A 17 -40.63 -11.38 18.66
C PHE A 17 -42.14 -11.20 18.60
N THR A 18 -42.67 -10.79 17.45
CA THR A 18 -44.12 -10.72 17.21
C THR A 18 -44.77 -12.09 17.31
N ALA A 19 -44.19 -13.12 16.68
CA ALA A 19 -44.69 -14.49 16.74
C ALA A 19 -44.62 -15.09 18.16
N ALA A 20 -43.54 -14.79 18.89
CA ALA A 20 -43.34 -15.19 20.28
C ALA A 20 -44.13 -14.33 21.29
N ARG A 21 -44.76 -13.23 20.84
CA ARG A 21 -45.52 -12.26 21.68
C ARG A 21 -44.69 -11.65 22.81
N VAL A 22 -43.43 -11.36 22.52
CA VAL A 22 -42.46 -10.79 23.45
C VAL A 22 -42.85 -9.36 23.82
N ARG A 23 -42.77 -9.02 25.12
CA ARG A 23 -43.00 -7.64 25.60
C ARG A 23 -41.76 -7.09 26.28
N THR A 24 -41.12 -7.88 27.14
CA THR A 24 -39.95 -7.46 27.90
C THR A 24 -38.71 -8.16 27.37
N ILE A 25 -37.77 -7.37 26.83
CA ILE A 25 -36.55 -7.87 26.18
C ILE A 25 -35.34 -7.49 27.00
N VAL A 26 -34.46 -8.45 27.23
CA VAL A 26 -33.11 -8.19 27.76
C VAL A 26 -32.13 -8.18 26.59
N GLU A 27 -31.36 -7.10 26.47
CA GLU A 27 -30.27 -6.97 25.51
C GLU A 27 -28.95 -7.02 26.28
N ILE A 28 -28.11 -8.02 26.00
CA ILE A 28 -26.77 -8.14 26.55
C ILE A 28 -25.78 -7.72 25.48
N GLY A 29 -25.03 -6.64 25.75
CA GLY A 29 -24.11 -6.03 24.78
C GLY A 29 -24.82 -5.00 23.90
N THR A 30 -24.69 -3.72 24.25
CA THR A 30 -25.44 -2.63 23.58
C THR A 30 -24.71 -2.04 22.38
N HIS A 31 -23.39 -2.22 22.31
CA HIS A 31 -22.55 -1.60 21.29
C HIS A 31 -22.87 -0.09 21.10
N HIS A 32 -23.09 0.38 19.87
CA HIS A 32 -23.43 1.78 19.59
C HIS A 32 -24.95 2.06 19.62
N GLY A 33 -25.76 1.13 20.13
CA GLY A 33 -27.19 1.32 20.35
C GLY A 33 -28.08 1.20 19.11
N GLU A 34 -27.58 0.68 17.99
CA GLU A 34 -28.40 0.48 16.79
C GLU A 34 -29.51 -0.55 17.02
N CYS A 35 -29.17 -1.74 17.54
CA CYS A 35 -30.16 -2.76 17.89
C CYS A 35 -31.08 -2.30 19.03
N THR A 36 -30.50 -1.63 20.05
CA THR A 36 -31.26 -1.01 21.15
C THR A 36 -32.37 -0.09 20.61
N ARG A 37 -32.08 0.72 19.58
CA ARG A 37 -33.08 1.60 18.98
C ARG A 37 -34.23 0.81 18.38
N ASP A 38 -33.97 -0.25 17.63
CA ASP A 38 -35.02 -1.06 17.00
C ASP A 38 -35.89 -1.77 18.04
N LEU A 39 -35.26 -2.31 19.08
CA LEU A 39 -35.93 -2.90 20.24
C LEU A 39 -36.89 -1.92 20.90
N LEU A 40 -36.47 -0.66 21.09
CA LEU A 40 -37.30 0.38 21.69
C LEU A 40 -38.51 0.74 20.81
N HIS A 41 -38.34 0.80 19.49
CA HIS A 41 -39.46 1.05 18.56
C HIS A 41 -40.49 -0.08 18.59
N TYR A 42 -40.02 -1.32 18.69
CA TYR A 42 -40.88 -2.48 18.86
C TYR A 42 -41.62 -2.46 20.20
N CYS A 43 -40.90 -2.31 21.31
CA CYS A 43 -41.51 -2.25 22.65
C CYS A 43 -42.49 -1.07 22.79
N LYS A 44 -42.23 0.07 22.14
CA LYS A 44 -43.17 1.19 22.08
C LYS A 44 -44.46 0.84 21.33
N THR A 45 -44.34 0.14 20.21
CA THR A 45 -45.49 -0.28 19.38
C THR A 45 -46.33 -1.34 20.08
N TYR A 46 -45.67 -2.29 20.73
CA TYR A 46 -46.29 -3.47 21.31
C TYR A 46 -46.51 -3.36 22.83
N GLY A 47 -46.17 -2.23 23.47
CA GLY A 47 -46.40 -2.03 24.91
C GLY A 47 -45.53 -2.93 25.77
N GLY A 48 -44.22 -2.67 25.76
CA GLY A 48 -43.19 -3.46 26.44
C GLY A 48 -42.03 -2.62 26.97
N ALA A 49 -40.94 -3.29 27.36
CA ALA A 49 -39.74 -2.66 27.92
C ALA A 49 -38.46 -3.36 27.46
N VAL A 50 -37.36 -2.60 27.45
CA VAL A 50 -36.02 -3.07 27.11
C VAL A 50 -35.11 -2.91 28.32
N HIS A 51 -34.45 -3.99 28.72
CA HIS A 51 -33.40 -4.02 29.72
C HIS A 51 -32.06 -4.20 29.03
N SER A 52 -31.26 -3.14 28.94
CA SER A 52 -29.95 -3.18 28.31
C SER A 52 -28.86 -3.38 29.37
N LEU A 53 -28.05 -4.42 29.22
CA LEU A 53 -27.01 -4.84 30.16
C LEU A 53 -25.64 -4.66 29.50
N ASP A 54 -24.84 -3.75 30.05
CA ASP A 54 -23.48 -3.49 29.56
C ASP A 54 -22.59 -2.89 30.66
N VAL A 55 -21.29 -3.13 30.58
CA VAL A 55 -20.30 -2.55 31.51
C VAL A 55 -20.18 -1.05 31.30
N HIS A 56 -20.37 -0.59 30.06
CA HIS A 56 -20.25 0.81 29.66
C HIS A 56 -21.51 1.30 28.95
N GLU A 57 -22.04 2.45 29.38
CA GLU A 57 -23.13 3.13 28.68
C GLU A 57 -22.53 3.99 27.57
N HIS A 58 -22.76 3.61 26.32
CA HIS A 58 -22.34 4.41 25.17
C HIS A 58 -23.16 5.71 25.06
N PRO A 59 -22.58 6.82 24.56
CA PRO A 59 -23.28 8.09 24.43
C PRO A 59 -24.63 7.99 23.71
N GLU A 60 -24.68 7.20 22.64
CA GLU A 60 -25.88 6.96 21.82
C GLU A 60 -26.98 6.26 22.62
N VAL A 61 -26.60 5.28 23.46
CA VAL A 61 -27.53 4.57 24.36
C VAL A 61 -28.03 5.51 25.46
N ALA A 62 -27.15 6.37 25.99
CA ALA A 62 -27.54 7.38 26.98
C ALA A 62 -28.55 8.41 26.41
N GLU A 63 -28.43 8.75 25.13
CA GLU A 63 -29.41 9.59 24.43
C GLU A 63 -30.75 8.87 24.25
N LEU A 64 -30.73 7.61 23.80
CA LEU A 64 -31.93 6.78 23.70
C LEU A 64 -32.63 6.64 25.06
N ARG A 65 -31.88 6.51 26.15
CA ARG A 65 -32.46 6.42 27.51
C ARG A 65 -33.16 7.71 27.92
N LYS A 66 -32.69 8.87 27.47
CA LYS A 66 -33.38 10.15 27.72
C LYS A 66 -34.68 10.23 26.91
N GLU A 67 -34.66 9.77 25.66
CA GLU A 67 -35.82 9.78 24.77
C GLU A 67 -36.91 8.76 25.19
N PHE A 68 -36.49 7.56 25.58
CA PHE A 68 -37.35 6.42 25.90
C PHE A 68 -37.32 6.07 27.41
N SER A 69 -37.30 7.09 28.27
CA SER A 69 -37.04 6.93 29.71
C SER A 69 -38.05 6.07 30.47
N ASN A 70 -39.22 5.79 29.89
CA ASN A 70 -40.27 4.95 30.48
C ASN A 70 -40.19 3.48 30.06
N ILE A 71 -39.37 3.14 29.05
CA ILE A 71 -39.27 1.78 28.52
C ILE A 71 -37.83 1.27 28.37
N LEU A 72 -36.81 2.14 28.43
CA LEU A 72 -35.40 1.73 28.44
C LEU A 72 -34.83 1.74 29.87
N TYR A 73 -34.45 0.57 30.36
CA TYR A 73 -33.77 0.38 31.65
C TYR A 73 -32.34 -0.08 31.41
N PHE A 74 -31.37 0.80 31.65
CA PHE A 74 -29.95 0.48 31.50
C PHE A 74 -29.35 -0.04 32.82
N HIS A 75 -28.73 -1.21 32.77
CA HIS A 75 -28.12 -1.90 33.91
C HIS A 75 -26.61 -1.94 33.72
N LYS A 76 -25.90 -1.06 34.42
CA LYS A 76 -24.45 -0.97 34.32
C LYS A 76 -23.77 -2.13 35.06
N GLY A 77 -23.07 -2.99 34.33
CA GLY A 77 -22.26 -4.07 34.89
C GLY A 77 -22.23 -5.30 33.97
N TYR A 78 -21.38 -6.27 34.33
CA TYR A 78 -21.31 -7.55 33.61
C TYR A 78 -22.64 -8.32 33.72
N SER A 79 -23.07 -8.93 32.62
CA SER A 79 -24.28 -9.73 32.50
C SER A 79 -24.43 -10.78 33.60
N LEU A 80 -23.35 -11.48 33.95
CA LEU A 80 -23.36 -12.51 35.01
C LEU A 80 -23.77 -11.96 36.39
N ASN A 81 -23.60 -10.65 36.63
CA ASN A 81 -23.98 -9.99 37.88
C ASN A 81 -25.31 -9.24 37.77
N THR A 82 -25.67 -8.74 36.59
CA THR A 82 -26.84 -7.89 36.38
C THR A 82 -28.08 -8.70 35.99
N LEU A 83 -27.93 -9.74 35.18
CA LEU A 83 -29.03 -10.60 34.73
C LEU A 83 -29.83 -11.24 35.89
N PRO A 84 -29.20 -11.74 36.97
CA PRO A 84 -29.93 -12.31 38.12
C PRO A 84 -30.78 -11.30 38.91
N LEU A 85 -30.56 -10.00 38.71
CA LEU A 85 -31.29 -8.93 39.40
C LEU A 85 -32.63 -8.62 38.74
N LEU A 86 -32.84 -9.08 37.51
CA LEU A 86 -34.07 -8.83 36.78
C LEU A 86 -35.20 -9.75 37.26
N GLU A 87 -36.37 -9.16 37.49
CA GLU A 87 -37.53 -9.90 38.00
C GLU A 87 -38.29 -10.65 36.90
N HIS A 88 -38.39 -10.06 35.71
CA HIS A 88 -39.18 -10.58 34.61
C HIS A 88 -38.64 -10.14 33.25
N TYR A 89 -38.59 -11.08 32.31
CA TYR A 89 -38.33 -10.88 30.89
C TYR A 89 -38.85 -12.08 30.07
N ASP A 90 -39.25 -11.82 28.82
CA ASP A 90 -39.79 -12.80 27.89
C ASP A 90 -38.74 -13.30 26.89
N ALA A 91 -37.76 -12.44 26.57
CA ALA A 91 -36.69 -12.75 25.64
C ALA A 91 -35.35 -12.17 26.10
N VAL A 92 -34.26 -12.82 25.68
CA VAL A 92 -32.87 -12.37 25.90
C VAL A 92 -32.13 -12.42 24.57
N ILE A 93 -31.47 -11.32 24.21
CA ILE A 93 -30.49 -11.25 23.13
C ILE A 93 -29.10 -11.28 23.76
N ILE A 94 -28.28 -12.22 23.32
CA ILE A 94 -26.87 -12.34 23.69
C ILE A 94 -26.05 -11.91 22.47
N ASP A 95 -25.66 -10.64 22.44
CA ASP A 95 -24.78 -10.01 21.44
C ASP A 95 -23.65 -9.26 22.17
N GLY A 96 -22.99 -9.98 23.08
CA GLY A 96 -22.06 -9.43 24.06
C GLY A 96 -20.69 -10.10 24.01
N SER A 97 -20.17 -10.52 25.17
CA SER A 97 -18.86 -11.16 25.22
C SER A 97 -18.86 -12.52 24.49
N HIS A 98 -18.14 -12.64 23.38
CA HIS A 98 -18.10 -13.86 22.56
C HIS A 98 -17.07 -14.88 23.10
N ASN A 99 -17.22 -15.29 24.35
CA ASN A 99 -16.42 -16.37 24.94
C ASN A 99 -17.31 -17.42 25.59
N TRP A 100 -16.83 -18.66 25.60
CA TRP A 100 -17.57 -19.81 26.09
C TRP A 100 -18.00 -19.63 27.55
N TYR A 101 -17.11 -19.16 28.43
CA TYR A 101 -17.40 -19.05 29.86
C TYR A 101 -18.55 -18.11 30.14
N THR A 102 -18.54 -16.91 29.55
CA THR A 102 -19.60 -15.94 29.75
C THR A 102 -20.92 -16.44 29.20
N VAL A 103 -20.96 -16.87 27.94
CA VAL A 103 -22.21 -17.32 27.29
C VAL A 103 -22.81 -18.54 27.99
N TYR A 104 -21.98 -19.53 28.33
CA TYR A 104 -22.45 -20.73 29.02
C TYR A 104 -23.08 -20.38 30.39
N ASN A 105 -22.44 -19.51 31.16
CA ASN A 105 -22.98 -19.09 32.46
C ASN A 105 -24.21 -18.17 32.33
N GLU A 106 -24.29 -17.33 31.29
CA GLU A 106 -25.52 -16.58 30.98
C GLU A 106 -26.69 -17.53 30.72
N LEU A 107 -26.49 -18.57 29.92
CA LEU A 107 -27.51 -19.59 29.66
C LEU A 107 -27.91 -20.34 30.95
N LEU A 108 -26.97 -20.66 31.83
CA LEU A 108 -27.28 -21.26 33.13
C LEU A 108 -28.10 -20.32 34.03
N LEU A 109 -27.82 -19.02 34.02
CA LEU A 109 -28.60 -18.03 34.76
C LEU A 109 -30.01 -17.88 34.19
N ILE A 110 -30.15 -17.88 32.87
CA ILE A 110 -31.45 -17.87 32.18
C ILE A 110 -32.24 -19.14 32.52
N GLN A 111 -31.59 -20.30 32.54
CA GLN A 111 -32.21 -21.56 32.93
C GLN A 111 -32.67 -21.54 34.40
N LYS A 112 -31.86 -20.99 35.30
CA LYS A 112 -32.25 -20.80 36.71
C LYS A 112 -33.46 -19.87 36.85
N TYR A 113 -33.51 -18.80 36.06
CA TYR A 113 -34.68 -17.92 35.95
C TYR A 113 -35.90 -18.70 35.44
N ALA A 114 -35.73 -19.50 34.38
CA ALA A 114 -36.78 -20.32 33.80
C ALA A 114 -37.37 -21.32 34.80
N GLN A 115 -36.54 -21.94 35.64
CA GLN A 115 -36.98 -22.83 36.71
C GLN A 115 -37.86 -22.11 37.75
N LYS A 116 -37.58 -20.82 38.02
CA LYS A 116 -38.36 -20.00 38.94
C LYS A 116 -39.69 -19.55 38.32
N GLN A 117 -39.69 -19.17 37.04
CA GLN A 117 -40.87 -18.65 36.34
C GLN A 117 -41.75 -19.74 35.70
N GLY A 118 -41.22 -20.96 35.55
CA GLY A 118 -41.90 -22.10 34.92
C GLY A 118 -41.82 -22.13 33.39
N VAL A 119 -41.19 -21.15 32.75
CA VAL A 119 -41.03 -21.04 31.30
C VAL A 119 -39.63 -20.53 30.95
N PHE A 120 -38.98 -21.16 29.96
CA PHE A 120 -37.71 -20.68 29.42
C PHE A 120 -37.99 -19.54 28.43
N PRO A 121 -37.37 -18.35 28.62
CA PRO A 121 -37.57 -17.23 27.71
C PRO A 121 -36.97 -17.53 26.34
N LEU A 122 -37.43 -16.82 25.31
CA LEU A 122 -36.81 -16.91 23.98
C LEU A 122 -35.38 -16.34 24.07
N VAL A 123 -34.36 -17.13 23.74
CA VAL A 123 -32.97 -16.64 23.68
C VAL A 123 -32.51 -16.56 22.23
N VAL A 124 -31.94 -15.43 21.86
CA VAL A 124 -31.29 -15.19 20.56
C VAL A 124 -29.80 -14.97 20.81
N LEU A 125 -28.95 -15.73 20.14
CA LEU A 125 -27.51 -15.63 20.21
C LEU A 125 -26.95 -15.20 18.85
N HIS A 126 -26.01 -14.26 18.87
CA HIS A 126 -25.21 -13.90 17.70
C HIS A 126 -23.84 -14.61 17.75
N ASP A 127 -23.12 -14.62 16.61
CA ASP A 127 -21.80 -15.25 16.46
C ASP A 127 -21.76 -16.76 16.72
N VAL A 128 -22.81 -17.48 16.32
CA VAL A 128 -22.82 -18.96 16.35
C VAL A 128 -22.20 -19.60 15.09
N GLU A 129 -21.75 -18.80 14.12
CA GLU A 129 -20.83 -19.19 13.04
C GLU A 129 -19.46 -18.48 13.18
N TRP A 130 -18.59 -18.63 12.19
CA TRP A 130 -17.30 -17.94 12.18
C TRP A 130 -17.52 -16.42 12.29
N PRO A 131 -16.75 -15.67 13.12
CA PRO A 131 -15.48 -16.08 13.72
C PRO A 131 -15.54 -16.71 15.13
N TYR A 132 -16.60 -16.47 15.91
CA TYR A 132 -16.60 -16.80 17.34
C TYR A 132 -17.41 -18.03 17.73
N ALA A 133 -18.01 -18.75 16.77
CA ALA A 133 -18.64 -20.05 17.06
C ALA A 133 -17.72 -20.98 17.84
N ARG A 134 -16.44 -21.01 17.45
CA ARG A 134 -15.44 -21.96 17.93
C ARG A 134 -14.20 -21.28 18.51
N ARG A 135 -14.23 -19.96 18.71
CA ARG A 135 -13.12 -19.19 19.24
C ARG A 135 -13.61 -18.14 20.24
N ASP A 136 -12.96 -18.06 21.38
CA ASP A 136 -13.21 -17.03 22.39
C ASP A 136 -12.56 -15.71 22.00
N THR A 137 -13.26 -14.62 22.32
CA THR A 137 -12.70 -13.26 22.36
C THR A 137 -12.79 -12.68 23.78
N TYR A 138 -11.80 -11.84 24.13
CA TYR A 138 -11.66 -11.29 25.47
C TYR A 138 -11.56 -9.76 25.45
N CYS A 139 -12.68 -9.08 25.71
CA CYS A 139 -12.68 -7.63 25.94
C CYS A 139 -11.93 -7.26 27.23
N ASP A 140 -12.24 -7.99 28.30
CA ASP A 140 -11.56 -7.91 29.59
C ASP A 140 -11.17 -9.33 30.02
N PRO A 141 -9.96 -9.80 29.66
CA PRO A 141 -9.51 -11.14 29.99
C PRO A 141 -9.49 -11.44 31.49
N GLU A 142 -9.32 -10.44 32.36
CA GLU A 142 -9.24 -10.66 33.82
C GLU A 142 -10.61 -10.92 34.43
N SER A 143 -11.70 -10.62 33.71
CA SER A 143 -13.06 -10.97 34.13
C SER A 143 -13.35 -12.48 34.03
N ILE A 144 -12.53 -13.23 33.30
CA ILE A 144 -12.68 -14.68 33.10
C ILE A 144 -11.74 -15.43 34.05
N PRO A 145 -12.25 -16.36 34.87
CA PRO A 145 -11.38 -17.14 35.76
C PRO A 145 -10.31 -17.91 34.98
N ASP A 146 -9.07 -17.92 35.49
CA ASP A 146 -7.90 -18.50 34.82
C ASP A 146 -8.11 -19.91 34.28
N PHE A 147 -8.87 -20.74 35.00
CA PHE A 147 -9.16 -22.11 34.59
C PHE A 147 -9.98 -22.22 33.30
N PHE A 148 -10.84 -21.23 33.01
CA PHE A 148 -11.68 -21.19 31.82
C PHE A 148 -11.14 -20.28 30.72
N ARG A 149 -10.08 -19.52 31.02
CA ARG A 149 -9.47 -18.57 30.10
C ARG A 149 -8.42 -19.27 29.24
N HIS A 150 -8.63 -19.29 27.93
CA HIS A 150 -7.64 -19.83 27.00
C HIS A 150 -6.42 -18.91 26.93
N ALA A 151 -5.28 -19.48 26.52
CA ALA A 151 -4.14 -18.66 26.11
C ALA A 151 -4.57 -17.75 24.95
N TRP A 152 -4.30 -16.46 25.09
CA TRP A 152 -4.79 -15.44 24.17
C TRP A 152 -3.69 -14.50 23.72
N LYS A 153 -3.87 -13.92 22.52
CA LYS A 153 -3.04 -12.80 22.02
C LYS A 153 -3.90 -11.89 21.14
N LYS A 154 -3.39 -10.69 20.86
CA LYS A 154 -3.89 -9.90 19.74
C LYS A 154 -3.39 -10.51 18.44
N GLY A 155 -4.27 -10.66 17.47
CA GLY A 155 -3.96 -11.29 16.19
C GLY A 155 -5.21 -11.38 15.32
N GLY A 156 -5.05 -11.37 14.00
CA GLY A 156 -6.22 -11.43 13.12
C GLY A 156 -6.65 -12.87 12.86
N MET A 157 -7.92 -13.03 12.53
CA MET A 157 -8.49 -14.33 12.19
C MET A 157 -8.69 -14.45 10.68
N LYS A 158 -8.66 -15.67 10.17
CA LYS A 158 -9.00 -15.98 8.77
C LYS A 158 -9.83 -17.26 8.72
N PRO A 159 -10.94 -17.30 7.94
CA PRO A 159 -11.71 -18.53 7.76
C PRO A 159 -10.82 -19.69 7.30
N GLY A 160 -10.96 -20.85 7.94
CA GLY A 160 -10.19 -22.05 7.66
C GLY A 160 -8.78 -22.10 8.30
N SER A 161 -8.36 -21.06 9.02
CA SER A 161 -7.12 -21.07 9.81
C SER A 161 -7.43 -21.27 11.29
N PRO A 162 -6.98 -22.38 11.93
CA PRO A 162 -7.23 -22.61 13.35
C PRO A 162 -6.38 -21.68 14.24
N GLU A 163 -5.31 -21.09 13.72
CA GLU A 163 -4.44 -20.16 14.45
C GLU A 163 -4.66 -18.71 14.04
N LEU A 164 -4.30 -17.79 14.95
CA LEU A 164 -4.27 -16.36 14.67
C LEU A 164 -3.12 -16.01 13.73
N LEU A 165 -3.40 -15.13 12.77
CA LEU A 165 -2.40 -14.52 11.91
C LEU A 165 -1.55 -13.51 12.69
N ASP A 166 -0.25 -13.52 12.42
CA ASP A 166 0.68 -12.55 13.00
C ASP A 166 0.48 -11.14 12.42
N HIS A 167 0.07 -11.06 11.15
CA HIS A 167 -0.24 -9.82 10.44
C HIS A 167 -1.50 -9.98 9.58
N GLY A 168 -2.36 -8.95 9.50
CA GLY A 168 -3.61 -9.05 8.76
C GLY A 168 -4.72 -9.75 9.53
N GLY A 169 -5.85 -9.95 8.85
CA GLY A 169 -6.97 -10.74 9.34
C GLY A 169 -8.07 -9.95 10.06
N PHE A 170 -9.20 -10.62 10.22
CA PHE A 170 -10.39 -10.05 10.85
C PHE A 170 -10.13 -9.74 12.32
N LEU A 171 -10.50 -8.53 12.75
CA LEU A 171 -10.40 -8.08 14.14
C LEU A 171 -9.03 -8.24 14.82
N GLN A 172 -7.94 -7.94 14.11
CA GLN A 172 -6.57 -8.09 14.63
C GLN A 172 -6.28 -7.37 15.96
N GLN A 173 -6.98 -6.25 16.24
CA GLN A 173 -6.73 -5.44 17.43
C GLN A 173 -7.38 -5.99 18.70
N SER A 174 -8.28 -6.96 18.57
CA SER A 174 -8.98 -7.63 19.68
C SER A 174 -8.14 -8.77 20.24
N ASN A 175 -8.39 -9.15 21.50
CA ASN A 175 -7.75 -10.30 22.12
C ASN A 175 -8.56 -11.55 21.83
N HIS A 176 -7.93 -12.58 21.28
CA HIS A 176 -8.60 -13.83 20.95
C HIS A 176 -7.84 -15.02 21.52
N ALA A 177 -8.55 -16.11 21.80
CA ALA A 177 -7.91 -17.40 22.01
C ALA A 177 -7.01 -17.74 20.83
N ILE A 178 -5.80 -18.23 21.10
CA ILE A 178 -4.77 -18.49 20.07
C ILE A 178 -5.25 -19.54 19.05
N TYR A 179 -5.94 -20.56 19.54
CA TYR A 179 -6.45 -21.67 18.74
C TYR A 179 -7.97 -21.68 18.73
N GLU A 180 -8.56 -21.98 17.58
CA GLU A 180 -9.99 -22.25 17.39
C GLU A 180 -10.29 -23.74 17.52
N GLY A 181 -11.49 -24.07 17.98
CA GLY A 181 -12.02 -25.44 18.02
C GLY A 181 -11.49 -26.29 19.18
N THR A 182 -10.84 -25.68 20.18
CA THR A 182 -10.51 -26.38 21.43
C THR A 182 -11.76 -26.57 22.30
N ALA A 183 -11.69 -27.44 23.30
CA ALA A 183 -12.81 -27.64 24.22
C ALA A 183 -13.15 -26.33 24.95
N ARG A 184 -14.45 -26.08 25.17
CA ARG A 184 -14.95 -24.88 25.87
C ARG A 184 -14.47 -23.58 25.24
N ASN A 185 -14.62 -23.46 23.93
CA ASN A 185 -14.09 -22.36 23.13
C ASN A 185 -15.11 -21.91 22.09
N GLY A 186 -15.58 -20.68 22.19
CA GLY A 186 -16.57 -20.05 21.33
C GLY A 186 -18.03 -20.20 21.77
N VAL A 187 -18.87 -19.39 21.15
CA VAL A 187 -20.30 -19.22 21.46
C VAL A 187 -21.10 -20.48 21.13
N LEU A 188 -20.92 -21.05 19.93
CA LEU A 188 -21.64 -22.27 19.53
C LEU A 188 -21.26 -23.45 20.43
N THR A 189 -19.99 -23.55 20.83
CA THR A 189 -19.55 -24.57 21.78
C THR A 189 -20.26 -24.42 23.13
N ALA A 190 -20.49 -23.19 23.62
CA ALA A 190 -21.24 -22.97 24.85
C ALA A 190 -22.72 -23.37 24.72
N VAL A 191 -23.33 -23.08 23.57
CA VAL A 191 -24.71 -23.50 23.27
C VAL A 191 -24.82 -25.03 23.23
N GLU A 192 -23.90 -25.71 22.54
CA GLU A 192 -23.89 -27.17 22.45
C GLU A 192 -23.70 -27.82 23.82
N ASP A 193 -22.72 -27.37 24.60
CA ASP A 193 -22.47 -27.86 25.96
C ASP A 193 -23.71 -27.66 26.84
N PHE A 194 -24.37 -26.49 26.76
CA PHE A 194 -25.61 -26.23 27.50
C PHE A 194 -26.73 -27.19 27.09
N LEU A 195 -26.93 -27.44 25.80
CA LEU A 195 -27.98 -28.32 25.28
C LEU A 195 -27.78 -29.79 25.68
N THR A 196 -26.55 -30.23 25.94
CA THR A 196 -26.29 -31.62 26.38
C THR A 196 -27.02 -31.97 27.68
N GLU A 197 -27.24 -30.99 28.56
CA GLU A 197 -27.91 -31.18 29.85
C GLU A 197 -29.38 -30.71 29.84
N HIS A 198 -29.85 -30.10 28.75
CA HIS A 198 -31.14 -29.42 28.67
C HIS A 198 -31.94 -29.81 27.42
N SER A 199 -32.30 -31.10 27.33
CA SER A 199 -33.00 -31.67 26.15
C SER A 199 -34.42 -31.13 25.92
N ASN A 200 -35.00 -30.39 26.86
CA ASN A 200 -36.31 -29.73 26.71
C ASN A 200 -36.23 -28.36 25.99
N ILE A 201 -35.04 -27.98 25.52
CA ILE A 201 -34.80 -26.74 24.79
C ILE A 201 -34.47 -27.11 23.35
N THR A 202 -35.21 -26.51 22.42
CA THR A 202 -35.01 -26.65 20.99
C THR A 202 -34.07 -25.56 20.50
N TYR A 203 -33.06 -25.96 19.72
CA TYR A 203 -32.13 -25.04 19.05
C TYR A 203 -32.41 -24.94 17.56
N THR A 204 -32.54 -23.72 17.07
CA THR A 204 -32.64 -23.41 15.64
C THR A 204 -31.44 -22.56 15.23
N HIS A 205 -30.72 -23.01 14.21
CA HIS A 205 -29.59 -22.31 13.62
C HIS A 205 -30.01 -21.62 12.32
N ILE A 206 -29.64 -20.35 12.16
CA ILE A 206 -29.87 -19.56 10.95
C ILE A 206 -28.50 -19.10 10.42
N PRO A 207 -28.08 -19.55 9.23
CA PRO A 207 -26.75 -19.24 8.70
C PRO A 207 -26.66 -17.82 8.14
N GLY A 208 -25.44 -17.31 8.07
CA GLY A 208 -25.13 -15.97 7.56
C GLY A 208 -25.16 -14.88 8.63
N PHE A 209 -24.55 -13.73 8.35
CA PHE A 209 -24.36 -12.64 9.32
C PHE A 209 -23.70 -13.12 10.63
N PHE A 210 -22.60 -13.88 10.50
CA PHE A 210 -21.89 -14.55 11.61
C PHE A 210 -22.73 -15.59 12.38
N GLY A 211 -23.91 -15.94 11.87
CA GLY A 211 -24.78 -16.98 12.41
C GLY A 211 -25.67 -16.48 13.54
N ILE A 212 -26.94 -16.91 13.51
CA ILE A 212 -27.91 -16.65 14.57
C ILE A 212 -28.39 -17.96 15.17
N GLY A 213 -28.31 -18.07 16.49
CA GLY A 213 -28.82 -19.17 17.28
C GLY A 213 -30.10 -18.78 18.00
N MET A 214 -31.11 -19.64 18.00
CA MET A 214 -32.36 -19.43 18.75
C MET A 214 -32.62 -20.61 19.67
N LEU A 215 -32.87 -20.34 20.94
CA LEU A 215 -33.25 -21.32 21.95
C LEU A 215 -34.67 -21.06 22.45
N VAL A 216 -35.51 -22.10 22.42
CA VAL A 216 -36.92 -22.04 22.83
C VAL A 216 -37.28 -23.31 23.61
N ASP A 217 -38.07 -23.20 24.68
CA ASP A 217 -38.64 -24.40 25.34
C ASP A 217 -39.51 -25.18 24.35
N THR A 218 -39.29 -26.49 24.24
CA THR A 218 -40.01 -27.34 23.29
C THR A 218 -41.53 -27.27 23.51
N ARG A 219 -42.01 -27.15 24.76
CA ARG A 219 -43.46 -27.05 25.03
C ARG A 219 -44.01 -25.70 24.58
N THR A 220 -43.26 -24.61 24.78
CA THR A 220 -43.64 -23.29 24.28
C THR A 220 -43.73 -23.29 22.75
N LEU A 221 -42.81 -23.98 22.08
CA LEU A 221 -42.82 -24.11 20.62
C LEU A 221 -44.03 -24.90 20.12
N GLU A 222 -44.39 -26.01 20.80
CA GLU A 222 -45.57 -26.82 20.47
C GLU A 222 -46.89 -26.07 20.72
N GLN A 223 -46.94 -25.20 21.73
CA GLN A 223 -48.14 -24.43 22.08
C GLN A 223 -48.32 -23.16 21.25
N ASN A 224 -47.26 -22.64 20.62
CA ASN A 224 -47.29 -21.43 19.83
C ASN A 224 -47.11 -21.72 18.33
N THR A 225 -48.23 -21.99 17.64
CA THR A 225 -48.25 -22.30 16.20
C THR A 225 -47.65 -21.19 15.34
N ALA A 226 -47.77 -19.92 15.75
CA ALA A 226 -47.19 -18.80 15.00
C ALA A 226 -45.65 -18.82 15.07
N LEU A 227 -45.10 -19.04 16.25
CA LEU A 227 -43.66 -19.17 16.45
C LEU A 227 -43.10 -20.42 15.75
N GLN A 228 -43.81 -21.55 15.86
CA GLN A 228 -43.42 -22.78 15.17
C GLN A 228 -43.42 -22.61 13.64
N SER A 229 -44.47 -22.00 13.08
CA SER A 229 -44.54 -21.70 11.66
C SER A 229 -43.38 -20.81 11.21
N PHE A 230 -43.07 -19.77 12.00
CA PHE A 230 -41.94 -18.89 11.72
C PHE A 230 -40.60 -19.63 11.75
N LEU A 231 -40.30 -20.44 12.77
CA LEU A 231 -39.03 -21.18 12.80
C LEU A 231 -38.93 -22.23 11.68
N ASN A 232 -40.06 -22.81 11.27
CA ASN A 232 -40.10 -23.76 10.15
C ASN A 232 -39.77 -23.09 8.80
N THR A 233 -40.01 -21.79 8.61
CA THR A 233 -39.60 -21.12 7.35
C THR A 233 -38.08 -21.02 7.21
N TRP A 234 -37.36 -21.08 8.33
CA TRP A 234 -35.90 -21.09 8.37
C TRP A 234 -35.30 -22.50 8.35
N SER A 235 -36.14 -23.54 8.32
CA SER A 235 -35.72 -24.93 8.07
C SER A 235 -35.40 -25.12 6.58
N ILE A 236 -34.24 -24.61 6.18
CA ILE A 236 -33.76 -24.63 4.80
C ILE A 236 -33.07 -25.96 4.44
N SER A 237 -33.11 -26.33 3.17
CA SER A 237 -32.41 -27.52 2.67
C SER A 237 -30.89 -27.34 2.66
N ALA A 238 -30.15 -28.44 2.80
CA ALA A 238 -28.68 -28.42 2.82
C ALA A 238 -28.00 -27.69 1.63
N PRO A 239 -28.52 -27.75 0.39
CA PRO A 239 -27.99 -26.97 -0.73
C PRO A 239 -28.12 -25.45 -0.54
N ILE A 240 -29.26 -24.97 -0.03
CA ILE A 240 -29.48 -23.55 0.24
C ILE A 240 -28.55 -23.10 1.37
N HIS A 241 -28.41 -23.92 2.42
CA HIS A 241 -27.48 -23.64 3.51
C HIS A 241 -26.03 -23.52 3.01
N SER A 242 -25.63 -24.36 2.05
CA SER A 242 -24.30 -24.28 1.43
C SER A 242 -24.12 -23.01 0.60
N HIS A 243 -25.17 -22.57 -0.10
CA HIS A 243 -25.15 -21.32 -0.86
C HIS A 243 -25.01 -20.09 0.04
N ILE A 244 -25.77 -20.02 1.15
CA ILE A 244 -25.66 -18.93 2.13
C ILE A 244 -24.25 -18.87 2.71
N ARG A 245 -23.66 -20.01 3.07
CA ARG A 245 -22.26 -20.06 3.55
C ARG A 245 -21.26 -19.53 2.52
N CYS A 246 -21.47 -19.78 1.23
CA CYS A 246 -20.63 -19.25 0.16
C CYS A 246 -20.70 -17.72 0.09
N ILE A 247 -21.92 -17.16 0.14
CA ILE A 247 -22.15 -15.72 0.18
C ILE A 247 -21.52 -15.09 1.42
N GLU A 248 -21.68 -15.74 2.57
CA GLU A 248 -21.15 -15.28 3.84
C GLU A 248 -19.62 -15.27 3.85
N HIS A 249 -18.98 -16.31 3.32
CA HIS A 249 -17.52 -16.30 3.11
C HIS A 249 -17.08 -15.15 2.21
N ALA A 250 -17.77 -14.89 1.09
CA ALA A 250 -17.43 -13.77 0.22
C ALA A 250 -17.61 -12.42 0.93
N ARG A 251 -18.64 -12.27 1.78
CA ARG A 251 -18.86 -11.08 2.61
C ARG A 251 -17.72 -10.88 3.61
N ILE A 252 -17.32 -11.93 4.31
CA ILE A 252 -16.20 -11.90 5.27
C ILE A 252 -14.89 -11.52 4.57
N ASP A 253 -14.59 -12.14 3.43
CA ASP A 253 -13.39 -11.82 2.64
C ASP A 253 -13.39 -10.36 2.20
N ALA A 254 -14.54 -9.84 1.75
CA ALA A 254 -14.68 -8.43 1.39
C ALA A 254 -14.43 -7.48 2.57
N ILE A 255 -14.82 -7.85 3.79
CA ILE A 255 -14.55 -7.06 5.01
C ILE A 255 -13.06 -7.10 5.38
N MET A 256 -12.36 -8.21 5.11
CA MET A 256 -10.93 -8.35 5.44
C MET A 256 -9.99 -7.62 4.46
N LEU A 257 -10.40 -7.41 3.21
CA LEU A 257 -9.58 -6.79 2.16
C LEU A 257 -9.08 -5.36 2.51
N PRO A 258 -9.93 -4.42 2.98
CA PRO A 258 -9.49 -3.07 3.36
C PRO A 258 -8.51 -3.10 4.54
N THR A 259 -8.77 -3.93 5.55
CA THR A 259 -7.96 -4.05 6.76
C THR A 259 -6.52 -4.47 6.42
N THR A 260 -6.39 -5.43 5.51
CA THR A 260 -5.08 -5.92 5.05
C THR A 260 -4.30 -4.83 4.29
N LYS A 261 -4.96 -4.05 3.42
CA LYS A 261 -4.33 -2.94 2.69
C LYS A 261 -3.89 -1.80 3.60
N GLN A 262 -4.73 -1.42 4.56
CA GLN A 262 -4.45 -0.34 5.51
C GLN A 262 -3.25 -0.67 6.41
N GLN A 263 -3.09 -1.94 6.79
CA GLN A 263 -1.96 -2.38 7.61
C GLN A 263 -0.64 -2.46 6.84
N LEU A 264 -0.69 -2.97 5.60
CA LEU A 264 0.46 -2.90 4.69
C LEU A 264 0.93 -1.44 4.52
N LEU A 265 -0.01 -0.50 4.45
CA LEU A 265 0.32 0.93 4.39
C LEU A 265 1.01 1.43 5.68
N GLU A 266 0.50 1.06 6.86
CA GLU A 266 1.11 1.44 8.14
C GLU A 266 2.51 0.85 8.34
N GLU A 267 2.72 -0.40 7.94
CA GLU A 267 4.02 -1.05 8.02
C GLU A 267 5.03 -0.41 7.05
N ASN A 268 4.60 -0.15 5.82
CA ASN A 268 5.40 0.60 4.84
C ASN A 268 5.75 2.00 5.35
N LEU A 269 4.81 2.69 6.02
CA LEU A 269 5.05 4.00 6.60
C LEU A 269 6.10 3.94 7.73
N LYS A 270 6.01 2.95 8.63
CA LYS A 270 7.01 2.76 9.70
C LYS A 270 8.40 2.50 9.12
N ASN A 271 8.49 1.64 8.12
CA ASN A 271 9.76 1.34 7.45
C ASN A 271 10.33 2.56 6.73
N ALA A 272 9.48 3.35 6.06
CA ALA A 272 9.88 4.59 5.42
C ALA A 272 10.39 5.64 6.42
N ILE A 273 9.78 5.76 7.61
CA ILE A 273 10.26 6.67 8.67
C ILE A 273 11.65 6.27 9.14
N VAL A 274 11.90 4.98 9.36
CA VAL A 274 13.22 4.48 9.79
C VAL A 274 14.28 4.74 8.70
N GLN A 275 13.95 4.46 7.44
CA GLN A 275 14.85 4.75 6.31
C GLN A 275 15.13 6.25 6.18
N TYR A 276 14.11 7.10 6.34
CA TYR A 276 14.28 8.55 6.30
C TYR A 276 15.20 9.06 7.41
N ALA A 277 15.11 8.50 8.61
CA ALA A 277 16.01 8.84 9.71
C ALA A 277 17.48 8.51 9.40
N ASP A 278 17.75 7.34 8.80
CA ASP A 278 19.11 6.94 8.38
C ASP A 278 19.65 7.83 7.25
N ILE A 279 18.83 8.13 6.24
CA ILE A 279 19.19 9.04 5.13
C ILE A 279 19.52 10.43 5.68
N ARG A 280 18.69 10.93 6.60
CA ARG A 280 18.90 12.24 7.24
C ARG A 280 20.24 12.28 7.99
N GLN A 281 20.57 11.22 8.75
CA GLN A 281 21.84 11.15 9.48
C GLN A 281 23.05 11.17 8.53
N LYS A 282 22.99 10.40 7.43
CA LYS A 282 24.03 10.39 6.39
C LYS A 282 24.19 11.75 5.71
N TYR A 283 23.08 12.43 5.43
CA TYR A 283 23.09 13.78 4.87
C TYR A 283 23.75 14.78 5.82
N GLU A 284 23.40 14.77 7.11
CA GLU A 284 24.02 15.64 8.12
C GLU A 284 25.54 15.41 8.24
N GLN A 285 26.00 14.16 8.10
CA GLN A 285 27.43 13.84 8.07
C GLN A 285 28.12 14.37 6.79
N ALA A 286 27.49 14.19 5.62
CA ALA A 286 28.04 14.69 4.36
C ALA A 286 28.15 16.22 4.33
N VAL A 287 27.15 16.93 4.88
CA VAL A 287 27.20 18.39 5.02
C VAL A 287 28.36 18.84 5.90
N LYS A 288 28.61 18.15 7.03
CA LYS A 288 29.77 18.45 7.90
C LYS A 288 31.09 18.24 7.15
N GLN A 289 31.24 17.12 6.44
CA GLN A 289 32.46 16.83 5.67
C GLN A 289 32.70 17.86 4.56
N SER A 290 31.64 18.28 3.86
CA SER A 290 31.73 19.31 2.83
C SER A 290 32.12 20.68 3.41
N ALA A 291 31.59 21.04 4.57
CA ALA A 291 31.99 22.26 5.28
C ALA A 291 33.48 22.25 5.68
N GLU A 292 33.99 21.12 6.18
CA GLU A 292 35.41 20.94 6.50
C GLU A 292 36.31 21.03 5.25
N GLN A 293 35.91 20.40 4.14
CA GLN A 293 36.63 20.49 2.87
C GLN A 293 36.67 21.92 2.34
N ARG A 294 35.56 22.65 2.44
CA ARG A 294 35.49 24.06 2.03
C ARG A 294 36.45 24.93 2.84
N GLN A 295 36.54 24.73 4.16
CA GLN A 295 37.51 25.46 4.98
C GLN A 295 38.96 25.16 4.58
N LYS A 296 39.30 23.90 4.30
CA LYS A 296 40.64 23.52 3.81
C LYS A 296 40.95 24.18 2.47
N TYR A 297 39.99 24.19 1.55
CA TYR A 297 40.15 24.83 0.26
C TYR A 297 40.35 26.35 0.38
N GLU A 298 39.55 27.03 1.20
CA GLU A 298 39.69 28.46 1.46
C GLU A 298 41.07 28.81 2.06
N GLN A 299 41.61 27.96 2.94
CA GLN A 299 42.98 28.12 3.45
C GLN A 299 44.04 27.93 2.36
N ALA A 300 43.88 26.94 1.48
CA ALA A 300 44.80 26.70 0.37
C ALA A 300 44.81 27.87 -0.63
N VAL A 301 43.63 28.44 -0.94
CA VAL A 301 43.52 29.63 -1.80
C VAL A 301 44.23 30.84 -1.18
N LYS A 302 44.08 31.07 0.13
CA LYS A 302 44.79 32.15 0.83
C LYS A 302 46.31 31.97 0.77
N GLN A 303 46.81 30.76 1.03
CA GLN A 303 48.24 30.45 0.95
C GLN A 303 48.79 30.66 -0.48
N SER A 304 48.03 30.25 -1.49
CA SER A 304 48.43 30.42 -2.88
C SER A 304 48.46 31.90 -3.30
N ALA A 305 47.55 32.73 -2.77
CA ALA A 305 47.56 34.17 -2.98
C ALA A 305 48.76 34.86 -2.31
N GLU A 306 49.12 34.46 -1.10
CA GLU A 306 50.32 34.94 -0.40
C GLU A 306 51.61 34.59 -1.14
N GLN A 307 51.72 33.35 -1.65
CA GLN A 307 52.85 32.92 -2.46
C GLN A 307 52.97 33.73 -3.75
N ARG A 308 51.84 34.03 -4.41
CA ARG A 308 51.81 34.88 -5.60
C ARG A 308 52.31 36.29 -5.32
N GLN A 309 51.93 36.90 -4.19
CA GLN A 309 52.46 38.21 -3.80
C GLN A 309 53.97 38.18 -3.55
N LYS A 310 54.49 37.15 -2.86
CA LYS A 310 55.93 36.98 -2.65
C LYS A 310 56.67 36.84 -3.98
N TYR A 311 56.11 36.07 -4.92
CA TYR A 311 56.69 35.89 -6.25
C TYR A 311 56.70 37.21 -7.04
N GLU A 312 55.61 37.98 -7.03
CA GLU A 312 55.54 39.29 -7.69
C GLU A 312 56.56 40.29 -7.11
N GLN A 313 56.80 40.26 -5.79
CA GLN A 313 57.86 41.05 -5.15
C GLN A 313 59.26 40.62 -5.60
N ALA A 314 59.53 39.32 -5.70
CA ALA A 314 60.80 38.78 -6.18
C ALA A 314 61.07 39.15 -7.65
N VAL A 315 60.04 39.10 -8.50
CA VAL A 315 60.12 39.54 -9.90
C VAL A 315 60.45 41.03 -10.00
N LYS A 316 59.80 41.89 -9.19
CA LYS A 316 60.13 43.33 -9.13
C LYS A 316 61.56 43.59 -8.67
N GLN A 317 62.08 42.84 -7.68
CA GLN A 317 63.48 42.94 -7.26
C GLN A 317 64.45 42.50 -8.35
N SER A 318 64.14 41.41 -9.08
CA SER A 318 64.95 40.93 -10.21
C SER A 318 64.98 41.95 -11.37
N ALA A 319 63.88 42.62 -11.66
CA ALA A 319 63.84 43.70 -12.66
C ALA A 319 64.75 44.88 -12.25
N ASN A 320 64.81 45.19 -10.96
CA ASN A 320 65.71 46.21 -10.42
C ASN A 320 67.19 45.79 -10.54
N GLN A 321 67.49 44.50 -10.37
CA GLN A 321 68.84 43.95 -10.59
C GLN A 321 69.26 43.99 -12.08
N GLN A 322 68.31 43.83 -13.01
CA GLN A 322 68.58 43.99 -14.45
C GLN A 322 68.94 45.44 -14.83
N ASN A 323 68.34 46.43 -14.18
CA ASN A 323 68.73 47.84 -14.35
C ASN A 323 70.16 48.11 -13.85
N VAL A 324 70.56 47.48 -12.74
CA VAL A 324 71.94 47.52 -12.23
C VAL A 324 72.91 46.83 -13.20
N LEU A 325 72.53 45.69 -13.78
CA LEU A 325 73.32 44.99 -14.81
C LEU A 325 73.48 45.83 -16.09
N HIS A 326 72.47 46.59 -16.50
CA HIS A 326 72.55 47.50 -17.64
C HIS A 326 73.54 48.65 -17.39
N HIS A 327 73.71 49.10 -16.14
CA HIS A 327 74.75 50.05 -15.76
C HIS A 327 76.16 49.43 -15.73
N ILE A 328 76.29 48.18 -15.28
CA ILE A 328 77.56 47.44 -15.28
C ILE A 328 78.01 47.09 -16.72
N GLN A 329 77.09 46.90 -17.66
CA GLN A 329 77.40 46.64 -19.08
C GLN A 329 78.10 47.79 -19.82
N ARG A 330 78.14 49.00 -19.24
CA ARG A 330 78.84 50.17 -19.80
C ARG A 330 80.27 50.37 -19.26
N THR A 331 80.75 49.53 -18.35
CA THR A 331 82.13 49.62 -17.83
C THR A 331 83.11 48.72 -18.62
N ARG A 332 84.36 49.20 -18.79
CA ARG A 332 85.39 48.58 -19.67
C ARG A 332 85.85 47.18 -19.25
N SER A 333 85.57 46.76 -18.03
CA SER A 333 85.89 45.42 -17.49
C SER A 333 84.99 44.30 -18.04
N TRP A 334 83.85 44.62 -18.66
CA TRP A 334 82.84 43.65 -19.14
C TRP A 334 83.25 42.86 -20.40
N ARG A 335 84.35 43.23 -21.06
CA ARG A 335 84.83 42.57 -22.30
C ARG A 335 85.70 41.32 -22.04
N TRP A 336 86.19 41.12 -20.82
CA TRP A 336 87.14 40.04 -20.48
C TRP A 336 86.50 38.72 -20.03
N THR A 337 85.18 38.66 -19.80
CA THR A 337 84.49 37.47 -19.24
C THR A 337 83.71 36.64 -20.27
N LEU A 338 83.98 36.82 -21.57
CA LEU A 338 83.26 36.18 -22.69
C LEU A 338 83.24 34.64 -22.62
N TRP A 339 84.32 34.01 -22.15
CA TRP A 339 84.45 32.56 -22.07
C TRP A 339 83.56 31.91 -20.98
N ILE A 340 83.24 32.64 -19.90
CA ILE A 340 82.36 32.14 -18.83
C ILE A 340 80.91 32.02 -19.32
N ARG A 341 80.51 32.83 -20.31
CA ARG A 341 79.13 32.87 -20.83
C ARG A 341 78.83 31.76 -21.83
N ILE A 342 79.85 31.22 -22.49
CA ILE A 342 79.71 30.01 -23.33
C ILE A 342 79.35 28.82 -22.42
N LEU A 343 79.95 28.74 -21.24
CA LEU A 343 79.65 27.73 -20.23
C LEU A 343 78.25 27.92 -19.60
N GLU A 344 77.84 29.18 -19.37
CA GLU A 344 76.53 29.51 -18.81
C GLU A 344 75.37 29.21 -19.79
N LYS A 345 75.59 29.40 -21.09
CA LYS A 345 74.60 29.08 -22.13
C LYS A 345 74.41 27.56 -22.28
N TRP A 346 75.50 26.79 -22.17
CA TRP A 346 75.46 25.33 -22.16
C TRP A 346 74.71 24.77 -20.94
N LEU A 347 74.85 25.40 -19.76
CA LEU A 347 74.14 25.00 -18.54
C LEU A 347 72.63 25.33 -18.59
N ARG A 348 72.22 26.43 -19.23
CA ARG A 348 70.79 26.80 -19.37
C ARG A 348 70.04 25.91 -20.35
N GLU A 349 70.69 25.41 -21.40
CA GLU A 349 70.05 24.48 -22.35
C GLU A 349 69.87 23.08 -21.76
N ARG A 350 70.70 22.68 -20.78
CA ARG A 350 70.64 21.36 -20.12
C ARG A 350 69.61 21.25 -19.00
N PHE A 351 69.11 22.37 -18.47
CA PHE A 351 68.11 22.42 -17.40
C PHE A 351 66.97 23.37 -17.78
N ARG A 352 66.18 23.01 -18.80
CA ARG A 352 64.95 23.71 -19.16
C ARG A 352 63.77 23.10 -18.38
N PRO A 353 63.05 23.85 -17.52
CA PRO A 353 61.84 23.34 -16.89
C PRO A 353 60.77 23.11 -17.96
N GLN A 354 60.08 21.97 -17.91
CA GLN A 354 58.88 21.72 -18.71
C GLN A 354 57.79 22.73 -18.32
N GLU A 355 57.25 23.45 -19.31
CA GLU A 355 56.00 24.19 -19.13
C GLU A 355 54.87 23.18 -18.88
N LEU A 356 54.32 23.20 -17.66
CA LEU A 356 53.05 22.53 -17.37
C LEU A 356 51.93 23.37 -17.99
N SER A 357 51.27 22.83 -19.01
CA SER A 357 49.97 23.31 -19.46
C SER A 357 48.92 23.01 -18.37
N LEU A 358 48.16 24.03 -17.98
CA LEU A 358 46.96 23.83 -17.18
C LEU A 358 45.89 23.16 -18.08
N PRO A 359 45.17 22.13 -17.60
CA PRO A 359 44.02 21.62 -18.32
C PRO A 359 42.97 22.73 -18.37
N SER A 360 42.55 23.09 -19.58
CA SER A 360 41.32 23.86 -19.82
C SER A 360 40.14 23.09 -19.24
N SER A 361 39.26 23.78 -18.52
CA SER A 361 37.97 23.27 -18.07
C SER A 361 37.24 22.54 -19.22
N PRO A 362 36.53 21.42 -18.94
CA PRO A 362 35.78 20.74 -19.99
C PRO A 362 34.72 21.69 -20.57
N PRO A 363 34.48 21.67 -21.90
CA PRO A 363 33.40 22.45 -22.50
C PRO A 363 32.05 21.92 -22.01
N SER A 364 31.16 22.84 -21.67
CA SER A 364 29.73 22.60 -21.43
C SER A 364 29.08 22.02 -22.69
N SER A 365 29.09 20.70 -22.86
CA SER A 365 28.78 20.05 -24.14
C SER A 365 27.30 19.68 -24.36
N PHE A 366 26.42 19.85 -23.38
CA PHE A 366 25.03 19.37 -23.53
C PHE A 366 24.18 20.23 -24.48
N ALA A 367 24.25 21.56 -24.39
CA ALA A 367 23.47 22.45 -25.25
C ALA A 367 23.96 22.48 -26.72
N GLN A 368 25.26 22.22 -26.94
CA GLN A 368 25.87 22.22 -28.28
C GLN A 368 25.62 20.92 -29.05
N ALA A 369 25.57 19.78 -28.36
CA ALA A 369 25.22 18.50 -28.99
C ALA A 369 23.76 18.51 -29.50
N PHE A 370 22.85 19.15 -28.75
CA PHE A 370 21.42 19.21 -29.07
C PHE A 370 21.08 20.13 -30.25
N SER A 371 21.78 21.25 -30.39
CA SER A 371 21.55 22.23 -31.46
C SER A 371 21.99 21.74 -32.84
N THR A 372 22.92 20.78 -32.89
CA THR A 372 23.42 20.21 -34.14
C THR A 372 22.45 19.18 -34.76
N TYR A 373 21.50 18.64 -33.98
CA TYR A 373 20.58 17.58 -34.43
C TYR A 373 19.35 18.10 -35.20
N ILE A 374 19.02 19.39 -35.10
CA ILE A 374 17.74 19.93 -35.60
C ILE A 374 17.74 20.28 -37.10
N GLU A 375 18.90 20.36 -37.76
CA GLU A 375 18.98 20.90 -39.14
C GLU A 375 19.14 19.85 -40.26
N GLN A 376 19.19 18.55 -39.98
CA GLN A 376 19.33 17.55 -41.04
C GLN A 376 17.99 16.88 -41.41
N PRO A 377 17.60 16.86 -42.69
CA PRO A 377 16.45 16.07 -43.13
C PRO A 377 16.72 14.59 -42.88
N ALA A 378 15.78 13.92 -42.21
CA ALA A 378 15.91 12.52 -41.85
C ALA A 378 16.10 11.64 -43.10
N PRO A 379 17.12 10.75 -43.14
CA PRO A 379 17.23 9.75 -44.19
C PRO A 379 16.00 8.83 -44.21
N PRO A 380 15.67 8.18 -45.35
CA PRO A 380 14.55 7.25 -45.42
C PRO A 380 14.72 6.14 -44.38
N LEU A 381 13.66 5.89 -43.61
CA LEU A 381 13.62 4.89 -42.53
C LEU A 381 13.95 3.49 -43.10
N GLN A 382 15.17 3.01 -42.90
CA GLN A 382 15.64 1.70 -43.35
C GLN A 382 15.85 0.76 -42.17
N LEU A 383 14.79 0.28 -41.53
CA LEU A 383 14.88 -0.60 -40.35
C LEU A 383 15.66 -1.90 -40.65
N SER A 384 16.56 -2.31 -39.75
CA SER A 384 17.33 -3.56 -39.85
C SER A 384 16.44 -4.80 -39.64
N GLN A 385 16.95 -5.99 -40.04
CA GLN A 385 16.18 -7.24 -40.12
C GLN A 385 15.50 -7.64 -38.79
N LYS A 386 14.35 -8.31 -38.91
CA LYS A 386 13.55 -8.82 -37.79
C LYS A 386 14.30 -9.98 -37.12
N GLU A 387 14.74 -9.77 -35.89
CA GLU A 387 15.44 -10.80 -35.10
C GLU A 387 14.52 -12.00 -34.82
N ILE A 388 15.05 -13.21 -35.04
CA ILE A 388 14.30 -14.47 -34.93
C ILE A 388 14.05 -14.82 -33.45
N HIS A 389 14.95 -14.41 -32.56
CA HIS A 389 14.86 -14.60 -31.10
C HIS A 389 15.17 -13.29 -30.36
N PRO A 390 14.19 -12.37 -30.26
CA PRO A 390 14.39 -11.12 -29.53
C PRO A 390 14.45 -11.40 -28.03
N VAL A 391 15.38 -10.77 -27.31
CA VAL A 391 15.38 -10.73 -25.84
C VAL A 391 14.35 -9.71 -25.35
N VAL A 392 14.17 -8.61 -26.09
CA VAL A 392 13.25 -7.51 -25.74
C VAL A 392 12.18 -7.32 -26.80
N SER A 393 10.92 -7.18 -26.39
CA SER A 393 9.84 -6.70 -27.25
C SER A 393 9.51 -5.25 -26.91
N ILE A 394 9.76 -4.34 -27.85
CA ILE A 394 9.44 -2.92 -27.74
C ILE A 394 8.03 -2.71 -28.30
N ILE A 395 7.11 -2.31 -27.43
CA ILE A 395 5.69 -2.12 -27.71
C ILE A 395 5.40 -0.63 -27.81
N ILE A 396 4.91 -0.20 -28.97
CA ILE A 396 4.64 1.20 -29.28
C ILE A 396 3.15 1.36 -29.62
N PRO A 397 2.32 1.81 -28.66
CA PRO A 397 0.94 2.19 -28.97
C PRO A 397 0.93 3.48 -29.79
N VAL A 398 0.12 3.51 -30.85
CA VAL A 398 0.07 4.62 -31.80
C VAL A 398 -1.39 4.99 -32.07
N TYR A 399 -1.67 6.29 -32.01
CA TYR A 399 -2.93 6.86 -32.51
C TYR A 399 -2.62 8.20 -33.20
N ASN A 400 -2.68 8.20 -34.52
CA ASN A 400 -2.25 9.29 -35.41
C ASN A 400 -0.75 9.65 -35.22
N GLN A 401 -0.36 10.82 -35.72
CA GLN A 401 0.92 11.47 -35.47
C GLN A 401 2.13 10.71 -36.04
N TRP A 402 2.07 10.38 -37.34
CA TRP A 402 3.14 9.65 -38.04
C TRP A 402 4.53 10.27 -37.86
N LYS A 403 4.64 11.60 -37.90
CA LYS A 403 5.93 12.29 -37.75
C LYS A 403 6.67 11.86 -36.48
N TYR A 404 5.97 11.86 -35.34
CA TYR A 404 6.54 11.44 -34.06
C TYR A 404 6.88 9.95 -34.08
N THR A 405 5.97 9.13 -34.60
CA THR A 405 6.18 7.68 -34.74
C THR A 405 7.43 7.36 -35.57
N ALA A 406 7.65 8.09 -36.68
CA ALA A 406 8.84 7.93 -37.53
C ALA A 406 10.12 8.33 -36.80
N GLU A 407 10.13 9.47 -36.09
CA GLU A 407 11.27 9.92 -35.27
C GLU A 407 11.61 8.89 -34.17
N CYS A 408 10.58 8.34 -33.50
CA CYS A 408 10.72 7.30 -32.48
C CYS A 408 11.37 6.03 -33.07
N LEU A 409 10.80 5.48 -34.15
CA LEU A 409 11.32 4.28 -34.82
C LEU A 409 12.77 4.46 -35.30
N GLN A 410 13.09 5.65 -35.85
CA GLN A 410 14.44 5.96 -36.29
C GLN A 410 15.43 5.99 -35.12
N SER A 411 15.04 6.59 -33.99
CA SER A 411 15.90 6.65 -32.81
C SER A 411 16.18 5.26 -32.21
N ILE A 412 15.19 4.37 -32.21
CA ILE A 412 15.35 2.99 -31.73
C ILE A 412 16.41 2.28 -32.57
N GLN A 413 16.30 2.39 -33.90
CA GLN A 413 17.26 1.82 -34.81
C GLN A 413 18.67 2.39 -34.61
N GLN A 414 18.78 3.68 -34.34
CA GLN A 414 20.04 4.38 -34.20
C GLN A 414 20.73 4.15 -32.85
N TYR A 415 20.07 3.63 -31.82
CA TYR A 415 20.66 3.59 -30.48
C TYR A 415 20.53 2.25 -29.76
N SER A 416 19.98 1.22 -30.39
CA SER A 416 19.75 -0.11 -29.80
C SER A 416 20.63 -1.16 -30.48
N TYR A 417 21.87 -1.36 -30.01
CA TYR A 417 22.87 -2.16 -30.75
C TYR A 417 23.29 -3.48 -30.08
N GLN A 418 23.23 -3.59 -28.75
CA GLN A 418 23.83 -4.73 -28.04
C GLN A 418 22.83 -5.85 -27.73
N ASN A 419 21.55 -5.54 -27.63
CA ASN A 419 20.49 -6.48 -27.29
C ASN A 419 19.67 -6.83 -28.54
N THR A 420 19.26 -8.10 -28.70
CA THR A 420 18.30 -8.46 -29.76
C THR A 420 16.90 -8.00 -29.35
N TYR A 421 16.21 -7.30 -30.26
CA TYR A 421 14.88 -6.79 -29.99
C TYR A 421 13.96 -6.94 -31.19
N GLU A 422 12.66 -6.89 -30.92
CA GLU A 422 11.63 -6.68 -31.92
C GLU A 422 10.82 -5.43 -31.62
N ILE A 423 10.20 -4.87 -32.66
CA ILE A 423 9.29 -3.72 -32.53
C ILE A 423 7.88 -4.19 -32.88
N ILE A 424 6.94 -3.92 -31.97
CA ILE A 424 5.52 -4.16 -32.13
C ILE A 424 4.81 -2.81 -32.05
N VAL A 425 4.28 -2.34 -33.18
CA VAL A 425 3.46 -1.13 -33.22
C VAL A 425 2.00 -1.53 -33.17
N VAL A 426 1.25 -0.96 -32.24
CA VAL A 426 -0.20 -1.17 -32.11
C VAL A 426 -0.91 0.10 -32.55
N ASP A 427 -1.43 0.08 -33.77
CA ASP A 427 -2.20 1.18 -34.36
C ASP A 427 -3.65 1.12 -33.86
N ASP A 428 -4.00 2.03 -32.96
CA ASP A 428 -5.28 2.11 -32.25
C ASP A 428 -6.35 2.86 -33.07
N ALA A 429 -6.54 2.43 -34.31
CA ALA A 429 -7.44 3.02 -35.30
C ALA A 429 -7.07 4.45 -35.73
N SER A 430 -5.81 4.68 -36.13
CA SER A 430 -5.40 5.98 -36.67
C SER A 430 -6.21 6.40 -37.90
N THR A 431 -6.45 7.70 -38.01
CA THR A 431 -7.27 8.34 -39.05
C THR A 431 -6.44 9.19 -40.04
N ASP A 432 -5.18 9.45 -39.72
CA ASP A 432 -4.25 10.20 -40.56
C ASP A 432 -3.41 9.28 -41.46
N GLU A 433 -2.25 9.74 -41.94
CA GLU A 433 -1.35 8.95 -42.77
C GLU A 433 -0.69 7.76 -42.04
N THR A 434 -0.78 7.69 -40.71
CA THR A 434 -0.04 6.75 -39.87
C THR A 434 -0.30 5.30 -40.26
N SER A 435 -1.55 4.86 -40.37
CA SER A 435 -1.88 3.48 -40.76
C SER A 435 -1.30 3.12 -42.13
N LYS A 436 -1.35 4.05 -43.09
CA LYS A 436 -0.81 3.83 -44.45
C LYS A 436 0.71 3.73 -44.45
N GLN A 437 1.39 4.51 -43.61
CA GLN A 437 2.85 4.46 -43.52
C GLN A 437 3.32 3.21 -42.78
N LEU A 438 2.62 2.80 -41.71
CA LEU A 438 2.91 1.58 -40.97
C LEU A 438 2.79 0.32 -41.86
N GLN A 439 1.80 0.28 -42.77
CA GLN A 439 1.66 -0.82 -43.73
C GLN A 439 2.86 -0.98 -44.68
N ARG A 440 3.68 0.06 -44.84
CA ARG A 440 4.88 0.03 -45.70
C ARG A 440 6.11 -0.49 -44.96
N LEU A 441 6.03 -0.68 -43.65
CA LEU A 441 7.14 -1.17 -42.83
C LEU A 441 7.17 -2.70 -42.86
N SER A 442 8.23 -3.29 -43.41
CA SER A 442 8.43 -4.74 -43.49
C SER A 442 9.10 -5.35 -42.25
N HIS A 443 9.68 -4.52 -41.37
CA HIS A 443 10.55 -4.96 -40.27
C HIS A 443 9.93 -4.78 -38.88
N VAL A 444 8.71 -4.26 -38.81
CA VAL A 444 7.93 -4.05 -37.58
C VAL A 444 6.72 -4.95 -37.62
N THR A 445 6.36 -5.56 -36.49
CA THR A 445 5.04 -6.19 -36.36
C THR A 445 4.02 -5.09 -36.12
N VAL A 446 3.13 -4.86 -37.09
CA VAL A 446 2.04 -3.88 -36.95
C VAL A 446 0.75 -4.61 -36.63
N LEU A 447 0.12 -4.25 -35.51
CA LEU A 447 -1.20 -4.72 -35.10
C LEU A 447 -2.19 -3.57 -35.26
N HIS A 448 -3.17 -3.73 -36.15
CA HIS A 448 -4.20 -2.72 -36.36
C HIS A 448 -5.46 -3.05 -35.55
N GLN A 449 -6.06 -2.02 -34.95
CA GLN A 449 -7.36 -2.11 -34.28
C GLN A 449 -8.43 -1.43 -35.14
N ASP A 450 -9.62 -2.04 -35.21
CA ASP A 450 -10.73 -1.50 -35.99
C ASP A 450 -11.35 -0.24 -35.35
N THR A 451 -11.20 -0.10 -34.03
CA THR A 451 -11.70 1.04 -33.25
C THR A 451 -10.66 1.46 -32.22
N ASN A 452 -10.66 2.74 -31.84
CA ASN A 452 -9.81 3.23 -30.75
C ASN A 452 -10.28 2.63 -29.41
N GLN A 453 -9.44 1.77 -28.83
CA GLN A 453 -9.69 1.08 -27.55
C GLN A 453 -8.92 1.73 -26.38
N GLY A 454 -8.08 2.73 -26.68
CA GLY A 454 -7.29 3.46 -25.71
C GLY A 454 -5.93 2.84 -25.41
N PHE A 455 -5.07 3.65 -24.80
CA PHE A 455 -3.66 3.35 -24.52
C PHE A 455 -3.42 1.99 -23.85
N VAL A 456 -4.15 1.71 -22.77
CA VAL A 456 -3.96 0.46 -22.00
C VAL A 456 -4.31 -0.77 -22.83
N ALA A 457 -5.39 -0.71 -23.62
CA ALA A 457 -5.78 -1.82 -24.48
C ALA A 457 -4.75 -2.05 -25.60
N ALA A 458 -4.22 -0.98 -26.19
CA ALA A 458 -3.16 -1.06 -27.19
C ALA A 458 -1.88 -1.68 -26.62
N CYS A 459 -1.44 -1.25 -25.43
CA CYS A 459 -0.28 -1.84 -24.73
C CYS A 459 -0.49 -3.33 -24.45
N ASN A 460 -1.64 -3.72 -23.91
CA ASN A 460 -1.95 -5.12 -23.60
C ASN A 460 -1.96 -6.00 -24.84
N ARG A 461 -2.51 -5.50 -25.96
CA ARG A 461 -2.51 -6.21 -27.23
C ARG A 461 -1.10 -6.40 -27.78
N GLY A 462 -0.25 -5.39 -27.65
CA GLY A 462 1.16 -5.48 -28.02
C GLY A 462 1.91 -6.51 -27.16
N ALA A 463 1.67 -6.51 -25.85
CA ALA A 463 2.27 -7.47 -24.91
C ALA A 463 1.86 -8.92 -25.21
N GLN A 464 0.62 -9.16 -25.64
CA GLN A 464 0.17 -10.50 -26.05
C GLN A 464 0.87 -11.03 -27.30
N ALA A 465 1.34 -10.15 -28.18
CA ALA A 465 2.05 -10.51 -29.41
C ALA A 465 3.58 -10.56 -29.24
N ALA A 466 4.09 -10.17 -28.06
CA ALA A 466 5.50 -10.12 -27.74
C ALA A 466 6.13 -11.53 -27.65
N ARG A 467 7.36 -11.67 -28.16
CA ARG A 467 8.16 -12.90 -28.07
C ARG A 467 9.39 -12.75 -27.16
N GLY A 468 9.74 -11.53 -26.79
CA GLY A 468 10.85 -11.24 -25.89
C GLY A 468 10.54 -11.62 -24.45
N GLU A 469 11.60 -11.90 -23.70
CA GLU A 469 11.52 -12.13 -22.25
C GLU A 469 11.19 -10.84 -21.50
N TYR A 470 11.66 -9.70 -22.01
CA TYR A 470 11.43 -8.37 -21.45
C TYR A 470 10.52 -7.55 -22.34
N LEU A 471 9.60 -6.81 -21.71
CA LEU A 471 8.69 -5.89 -22.39
C LEU A 471 9.11 -4.45 -22.12
N VAL A 472 9.20 -3.64 -23.19
CA VAL A 472 9.41 -2.19 -23.10
C VAL A 472 8.22 -1.49 -23.69
N PHE A 473 7.48 -0.74 -22.86
CA PHE A 473 6.40 0.12 -23.32
C PHE A 473 6.97 1.51 -23.65
N LEU A 474 6.91 1.90 -24.91
CA LEU A 474 7.51 3.14 -25.42
C LEU A 474 6.46 3.94 -26.20
N ASN A 475 6.18 5.17 -25.77
CA ASN A 475 5.25 6.02 -26.50
C ASN A 475 5.83 6.45 -27.86
N ASN A 476 4.94 6.71 -28.82
CA ASN A 476 5.33 7.08 -30.19
C ASN A 476 5.94 8.49 -30.31
N ASP A 477 5.86 9.31 -29.26
CA ASP A 477 6.43 10.65 -29.17
C ASP A 477 7.78 10.72 -28.43
N CYS A 478 8.34 9.57 -28.06
CA CYS A 478 9.64 9.46 -27.42
C CYS A 478 10.79 9.26 -28.42
N VAL A 479 11.92 9.92 -28.18
CA VAL A 479 13.17 9.72 -28.91
C VAL A 479 14.19 9.11 -27.94
N VAL A 480 14.61 7.88 -28.21
CA VAL A 480 15.57 7.19 -27.34
C VAL A 480 17.00 7.70 -27.57
N GLN A 481 17.85 7.53 -26.57
CA GLN A 481 19.24 8.01 -26.57
C GLN A 481 20.23 6.86 -26.61
N GLU A 482 21.49 7.16 -26.88
CA GLU A 482 22.56 6.16 -26.93
C GLU A 482 22.63 5.34 -25.62
N GLY A 483 22.64 4.02 -25.74
CA GLY A 483 22.78 3.08 -24.61
C GLY A 483 21.52 2.91 -23.74
N TRP A 484 20.36 3.48 -24.12
CA TRP A 484 19.15 3.46 -23.31
C TRP A 484 18.69 2.04 -22.94
N LEU A 485 18.64 1.13 -23.92
CA LEU A 485 18.15 -0.23 -23.73
C LEU A 485 19.15 -1.05 -22.90
N ASP A 486 20.44 -0.84 -23.14
CA ASP A 486 21.50 -1.53 -22.43
C ASP A 486 21.52 -1.15 -20.95
N ALA A 487 21.27 0.12 -20.62
CA ALA A 487 21.14 0.59 -19.24
C ALA A 487 19.93 -0.04 -18.52
N LEU A 488 18.79 -0.18 -19.19
CA LEU A 488 17.61 -0.87 -18.65
C LEU A 488 17.94 -2.34 -18.35
N MET A 489 18.53 -3.04 -19.31
CA MET A 489 18.91 -4.45 -19.16
C MET A 489 19.95 -4.67 -18.07
N HIS A 490 20.97 -3.80 -18.01
CA HIS A 490 21.99 -3.85 -16.96
C HIS A 490 21.40 -3.67 -15.56
N THR A 491 20.34 -2.87 -15.43
CA THR A 491 19.65 -2.67 -14.15
C THR A 491 18.98 -3.96 -13.68
N PHE A 492 18.27 -4.68 -14.57
CA PHE A 492 17.71 -5.99 -14.23
C PHE A 492 18.78 -7.03 -13.84
N GLN A 493 19.93 -7.00 -14.51
CA GLN A 493 21.05 -7.91 -14.19
C GLN A 493 21.67 -7.63 -12.83
N THR A 494 21.85 -6.36 -12.48
CA THR A 494 22.45 -5.94 -11.20
C THR A 494 21.47 -6.00 -10.03
N HIS A 495 20.17 -5.90 -10.31
CA HIS A 495 19.09 -5.90 -9.32
C HIS A 495 18.09 -7.01 -9.63
N ALA A 496 18.48 -8.26 -9.34
CA ALA A 496 17.70 -9.45 -9.69
C ALA A 496 16.26 -9.52 -9.10
N LYS A 497 15.92 -8.66 -8.13
CA LYS A 497 14.56 -8.54 -7.56
C LYS A 497 13.70 -7.45 -8.22
N ALA A 498 14.24 -6.69 -9.17
CA ALA A 498 13.50 -5.63 -9.84
C ALA A 498 12.42 -6.23 -10.76
N GLY A 499 11.16 -5.86 -10.53
CA GLY A 499 10.04 -6.25 -11.39
C GLY A 499 9.79 -5.28 -12.55
N LEU A 500 10.23 -4.02 -12.41
CA LEU A 500 10.07 -2.95 -13.40
C LEU A 500 11.28 -2.01 -13.31
N VAL A 501 11.72 -1.46 -14.44
CA VAL A 501 12.78 -0.45 -14.51
C VAL A 501 12.32 0.67 -15.44
N GLY A 502 12.51 1.92 -15.02
CA GLY A 502 12.19 3.11 -15.80
C GLY A 502 13.44 3.89 -16.21
N VAL A 503 13.33 4.68 -17.27
CA VAL A 503 14.38 5.62 -17.69
C VAL A 503 14.15 7.01 -17.10
N LYS A 504 15.22 7.82 -17.07
CA LYS A 504 15.10 9.27 -16.91
C LYS A 504 14.58 9.86 -18.23
N LEU A 505 13.49 10.62 -18.18
CA LEU A 505 12.88 11.25 -19.35
C LEU A 505 13.21 12.74 -19.41
N LEU A 506 13.52 13.22 -20.61
CA LEU A 506 13.86 14.60 -20.90
C LEU A 506 12.82 15.20 -21.85
N ASN A 507 12.48 16.47 -21.63
CA ASN A 507 11.73 17.25 -22.59
C ASN A 507 12.59 17.57 -23.83
N ARG A 508 11.95 17.97 -24.93
CA ARG A 508 12.65 18.38 -26.16
C ARG A 508 13.59 19.58 -25.99
N ASP A 509 13.40 20.41 -24.99
CA ASP A 509 14.29 21.53 -24.67
C ASP A 509 15.50 21.13 -23.80
N GLY A 510 15.64 19.84 -23.49
CA GLY A 510 16.69 19.27 -22.65
C GLY A 510 16.41 19.35 -21.15
N THR A 511 15.30 19.95 -20.71
CA THR A 511 14.94 19.98 -19.29
C THR A 511 14.45 18.61 -18.81
N LEU A 512 14.61 18.34 -17.51
CA LEU A 512 14.17 17.09 -16.92
C LEU A 512 12.63 16.99 -16.93
N GLN A 513 12.07 16.00 -17.62
CA GLN A 513 10.64 15.71 -17.57
C GLN A 513 10.31 14.92 -16.29
N GLU A 514 11.06 13.84 -16.06
CA GLU A 514 10.99 13.04 -14.84
C GLU A 514 12.24 12.16 -14.66
N ALA A 515 12.67 12.02 -13.40
CA ALA A 515 13.65 11.02 -12.96
C ALA A 515 12.97 9.99 -12.04
N GLY A 516 11.77 9.54 -12.46
CA GLY A 516 10.86 8.69 -11.70
C GLY A 516 9.59 9.41 -11.23
N GLY A 517 8.60 8.63 -10.82
CA GLY A 517 7.35 9.12 -10.23
C GLY A 517 7.31 8.90 -8.71
N ALA A 518 6.72 9.83 -7.98
CA ALA A 518 6.35 9.66 -6.58
C ALA A 518 4.83 9.68 -6.46
N VAL A 519 4.26 8.66 -5.83
CA VAL A 519 2.84 8.62 -5.48
C VAL A 519 2.73 8.89 -3.98
N TYR A 520 1.99 9.94 -3.64
CA TYR A 520 1.74 10.36 -2.27
C TYR A 520 0.54 9.61 -1.68
N PHE A 521 0.45 9.65 -0.35
CA PHE A 521 -0.56 8.92 0.42
C PHE A 521 -2.01 9.32 0.11
N ASP A 522 -2.20 10.52 -0.42
CA ASP A 522 -3.51 11.06 -0.85
C ASP A 522 -3.88 10.64 -2.28
N GLY A 523 -3.07 9.78 -2.91
CA GLY A 523 -3.25 9.34 -4.29
C GLY A 523 -2.73 10.32 -5.34
N ASN A 524 -2.19 11.47 -4.93
CA ASN A 524 -1.56 12.38 -5.87
C ASN A 524 -0.23 11.78 -6.36
N ALA A 525 0.03 11.92 -7.66
CA ALA A 525 1.30 11.53 -8.26
C ALA A 525 2.08 12.77 -8.71
N THR A 526 3.40 12.74 -8.58
CA THR A 526 4.28 13.78 -9.13
C THR A 526 5.48 13.18 -9.85
N ASN A 527 5.98 13.96 -10.80
CA ASN A 527 7.18 13.66 -11.56
C ASN A 527 8.38 14.26 -10.84
N ILE A 528 9.29 13.41 -10.38
CA ILE A 528 10.46 13.82 -9.63
C ILE A 528 11.39 14.62 -10.55
N GLY A 529 11.74 15.84 -10.14
CA GLY A 529 12.68 16.69 -10.87
C GLY A 529 12.10 17.41 -12.08
N ARG A 530 10.78 17.43 -12.27
CA ARG A 530 10.14 18.11 -13.41
C ARG A 530 10.60 19.58 -13.54
N GLY A 531 11.12 19.93 -14.71
CA GLY A 531 11.63 21.25 -15.07
C GLY A 531 13.00 21.61 -14.46
N LYS A 532 13.70 20.64 -13.85
CA LYS A 532 15.05 20.84 -13.27
C LYS A 532 16.15 20.48 -14.26
N ASP A 533 17.39 20.76 -13.83
CA ASP A 533 18.60 20.36 -14.55
C ASP A 533 18.71 18.82 -14.52
N PRO A 534 18.76 18.15 -15.69
CA PRO A 534 18.88 16.69 -15.75
C PRO A 534 20.22 16.16 -15.24
N ASP A 535 21.28 16.99 -15.19
CA ASP A 535 22.61 16.60 -14.72
C ASP A 535 22.80 16.80 -13.22
N ASP A 536 21.80 17.36 -12.53
CA ASP A 536 21.82 17.46 -11.07
C ASP A 536 21.99 16.05 -10.46
N PRO A 537 23.01 15.82 -9.62
CA PRO A 537 23.23 14.55 -8.95
C PRO A 537 22.00 14.03 -8.18
N ALA A 538 21.11 14.93 -7.73
CA ALA A 538 19.85 14.55 -7.06
C ALA A 538 18.88 13.75 -7.95
N PHE A 539 19.09 13.73 -9.26
CA PHE A 539 18.27 13.04 -10.25
C PHE A 539 19.04 12.01 -11.09
N SER A 540 20.32 11.79 -10.78
CA SER A 540 21.24 10.94 -11.57
C SER A 540 21.79 9.76 -10.77
N TYR A 541 20.90 9.05 -10.05
CA TYR A 541 21.19 7.80 -9.36
C TYR A 541 20.02 6.82 -9.49
N LEU A 542 20.31 5.52 -9.33
CA LEU A 542 19.31 4.45 -9.31
C LEU A 542 18.54 4.48 -7.98
N ARG A 543 17.20 4.57 -8.05
CA ARG A 543 16.31 4.75 -6.89
C ARG A 543 15.82 3.43 -6.29
#